data_AF-A0A3E4U3G8-F1
#
_entry.id   AF-A0A3E4U3G8-F1
#
_cell.length_a   1.000
_cell.length_b   1.000
_cell.length_c   1.000
_cell.angle_alpha   90.00
_cell.angle_beta   90.00
_cell.angle_gamma   90.00
#
_symmetry.space_group_name_H-M   'P 1'
#
loop_
_entity.id
_entity.type
_entity.pdbx_description
1 polymer ?
#
loop_
_entity_poly.entity_id
_entity_poly.type
_entity_poly.pdbx_seq_one_letter_code
_entity_poly.pdbx_strand_id
1 'polypeptide(L)'
;MNYKLKDYTVNTAITFHTGFDDRENNCLMYEGMKEKIKHDIQTAFLNDESLKGYITSDLTLRFLDGYKVRVEYEFSCYDENKQEAEGFSNYCVKGVQSRLEELGYRMESISSKAEEMDMGWLDELESMVFR
;
A
#
# COMPACT_ATOMS: atom_id res chain seq x y z
N MET A 1 -0.54 17.72 -27.38
CA MET A 1 -0.04 17.95 -26.01
C MET A 1 0.95 16.83 -25.71
N ASN A 2 2.17 17.16 -25.30
CA ASN A 2 3.10 16.18 -24.74
C ASN A 2 2.81 16.12 -23.25
N TYR A 3 2.06 15.12 -22.79
CA TYR A 3 1.94 14.86 -21.35
C TYR A 3 3.29 14.32 -20.88
N LYS A 4 4.03 15.13 -20.11
CA LYS A 4 5.31 14.71 -19.52
C LYS A 4 4.98 13.84 -18.32
N LEU A 5 5.14 12.52 -18.46
CA LEU A 5 5.06 11.59 -17.34
C LEU A 5 6.22 11.88 -16.37
N LYS A 6 5.92 11.74 -15.08
CA LYS A 6 6.86 11.96 -13.98
C LYS A 6 6.87 10.74 -13.06
N ASP A 7 8.02 10.47 -12.46
CA ASP A 7 8.16 9.47 -11.41
C ASP A 7 7.54 9.98 -10.11
N TYR A 8 6.70 9.16 -9.50
CA TYR A 8 6.10 9.41 -8.20
C TYR A 8 6.37 8.25 -7.24
N THR A 9 6.70 8.61 -6.00
CA THR A 9 6.55 7.72 -4.85
C THR A 9 5.23 8.06 -4.16
N VAL A 10 4.35 7.08 -4.06
CA VAL A 10 3.06 7.19 -3.38
C VAL A 10 3.14 6.45 -2.06
N ASN A 11 3.05 7.20 -0.97
CA ASN A 11 2.98 6.64 0.38
C ASN A 11 1.55 6.21 0.65
N THR A 12 1.31 4.91 0.73
CA THR A 12 -0.03 4.34 0.87
C THR A 12 -0.20 3.67 2.22
N ALA A 13 -1.32 3.96 2.88
CA ALA A 13 -1.70 3.39 4.15
C ALA A 13 -3.16 2.91 4.11
N ILE A 14 -3.37 1.64 4.46
CA ILE A 14 -4.68 0.99 4.43
C ILE A 14 -4.98 0.42 5.80
N THR A 15 -6.20 0.58 6.27
CA THR A 15 -6.68 -0.02 7.53
C THR A 15 -7.73 -1.06 7.23
N PHE A 16 -7.51 -2.28 7.72
CA PHE A 16 -8.46 -3.38 7.67
C PHE A 16 -8.97 -3.69 9.07
N HIS A 17 -10.27 -3.96 9.18
CA HIS A 17 -10.86 -4.61 10.33
C HIS A 17 -10.77 -6.13 10.14
N THR A 18 -10.40 -6.87 11.19
CA THR A 18 -10.08 -8.31 11.07
C THR A 18 -11.27 -9.24 11.18
N GLY A 19 -12.48 -8.69 11.31
CA GLY A 19 -13.73 -9.45 11.41
C GLY A 19 -14.04 -9.95 12.83
N PHE A 20 -13.13 -9.77 13.79
CA PHE A 20 -13.38 -9.99 15.21
C PHE A 20 -14.32 -8.92 15.76
N ASP A 21 -15.21 -9.28 16.69
CA ASP A 21 -16.12 -8.32 17.33
C ASP A 21 -15.71 -7.98 18.77
N ASP A 22 -16.21 -6.86 19.30
CA ASP A 22 -15.87 -6.29 20.61
C ASP A 22 -16.45 -7.07 21.81
N ARG A 23 -16.85 -8.33 21.63
CA ARG A 23 -17.30 -9.17 22.74
C ARG A 23 -16.11 -9.65 23.56
N GLU A 24 -16.26 -9.63 24.89
CA GLU A 24 -15.19 -9.85 25.88
C GLU A 24 -14.34 -11.13 25.68
N ASN A 25 -14.83 -12.15 24.98
CA ASN A 25 -14.09 -13.39 24.74
C ASN A 25 -13.14 -13.38 23.52
N ASN A 26 -13.12 -12.30 22.72
CA ASN A 26 -12.38 -12.29 21.45
C ASN A 26 -10.91 -11.83 21.58
N CYS A 27 -10.51 -11.20 22.68
CA CYS A 27 -9.15 -10.67 22.83
C CYS A 27 -8.06 -11.76 22.79
N LEU A 28 -8.21 -12.85 23.55
CA LEU A 28 -7.21 -13.93 23.56
C LEU A 28 -7.12 -14.67 22.22
N MET A 29 -8.27 -14.87 21.55
CA MET A 29 -8.30 -15.47 20.22
C MET A 29 -7.63 -14.55 19.19
N TYR A 30 -7.90 -13.25 19.26
CA TYR A 30 -7.28 -12.26 18.38
C TYR A 30 -5.76 -12.25 18.52
N GLU A 31 -5.24 -12.22 19.75
CA GLU A 31 -3.78 -12.30 20.00
C GLU A 31 -3.17 -13.56 19.39
N GLY A 32 -3.81 -14.72 19.56
CA GLY A 32 -3.36 -15.98 18.96
C GLY A 32 -3.46 -16.02 17.43
N MET A 33 -4.24 -15.13 16.82
CA MET A 33 -4.47 -15.07 15.37
C MET A 33 -3.61 -14.02 14.66
N LYS A 34 -2.87 -13.17 15.37
CA LYS A 34 -2.05 -12.10 14.77
C LYS A 34 -1.08 -12.61 13.70
N GLU A 35 -0.37 -13.70 13.95
CA GLU A 35 0.56 -14.26 12.96
C GLU A 35 -0.16 -14.77 11.70
N LYS A 36 -1.34 -15.37 11.85
CA LYS A 36 -2.17 -15.76 10.70
C LYS A 36 -2.65 -14.53 9.93
N ILE A 37 -3.14 -13.50 10.64
CA ILE A 37 -3.61 -12.24 10.03
C ILE A 37 -2.49 -11.56 9.25
N LYS A 38 -1.30 -11.48 9.84
CA LYS A 38 -0.10 -10.95 9.18
C LYS A 38 0.23 -11.74 7.91
N HIS A 39 0.22 -13.07 8.00
CA HIS A 39 0.48 -13.94 6.85
C HIS A 39 -0.54 -13.73 5.73
N ASP A 40 -1.84 -13.78 6.04
CA ASP A 40 -2.92 -13.60 5.07
C ASP A 40 -2.78 -12.26 4.32
N ILE A 41 -2.51 -11.18 5.06
CA ILE A 41 -2.31 -9.84 4.49
C ILE A 41 -1.06 -9.79 3.61
N GLN A 42 0.09 -10.23 4.12
CA GLN A 42 1.34 -10.21 3.34
C GLN A 42 1.19 -11.01 2.04
N THR A 43 0.59 -12.20 2.12
CA THR A 43 0.32 -13.05 0.95
C THR A 43 -0.63 -12.38 -0.04
N ALA A 44 -1.68 -11.70 0.42
CA ALA A 44 -2.61 -11.00 -0.46
C ALA A 44 -1.91 -9.89 -1.26
N PHE A 45 -1.07 -9.08 -0.60
CA PHE A 45 -0.31 -8.00 -1.26
C PHE A 45 0.78 -8.53 -2.20
N LEU A 46 1.58 -9.51 -1.77
CA LEU A 46 2.73 -10.00 -2.54
C LEU A 46 2.33 -10.88 -3.74
N ASN A 47 1.13 -11.47 -3.71
CA ASN A 47 0.61 -12.32 -4.79
C ASN A 47 -0.38 -11.59 -5.72
N ASP A 48 -0.60 -10.29 -5.54
CA ASP A 48 -1.45 -9.51 -6.43
C ASP A 48 -0.61 -8.93 -7.58
N GLU A 49 -0.82 -9.43 -8.79
CA GLU A 49 -0.05 -9.02 -9.98
C GLU A 49 -0.28 -7.55 -10.35
N SER A 50 -1.41 -6.96 -9.98
CA SER A 50 -1.74 -5.57 -10.26
C SER A 50 -1.04 -4.61 -9.29
N LEU A 51 -0.62 -5.08 -8.11
CA LEU A 51 0.01 -4.26 -7.08
C LEU A 51 1.50 -4.57 -6.87
N LYS A 52 1.90 -5.84 -6.80
CA LYS A 52 3.22 -6.26 -6.29
C LYS A 52 4.40 -5.65 -7.05
N GLY A 53 4.26 -5.41 -8.35
CA GLY A 53 5.32 -4.86 -9.20
C GLY A 53 5.61 -3.38 -8.96
N TYR A 54 4.71 -2.69 -8.26
CA TYR A 54 4.82 -1.26 -7.97
C TYR A 54 5.24 -0.99 -6.52
N ILE A 55 5.15 -1.98 -5.62
CA ILE A 55 5.59 -1.81 -4.23
C ILE A 55 7.12 -1.80 -4.19
N THR A 56 7.70 -0.72 -3.69
CA THR A 56 9.16 -0.52 -3.61
C THR A 56 9.72 -0.66 -2.20
N SER A 57 8.87 -0.63 -1.17
CA SER A 57 9.26 -0.84 0.22
C SER A 57 8.81 -2.20 0.75
N ASP A 58 9.29 -2.56 1.95
CA ASP A 58 8.63 -3.61 2.73
C ASP A 58 7.22 -3.18 3.17
N LEU A 59 6.36 -4.16 3.44
CA LEU A 59 5.06 -3.93 4.07
C LEU A 59 5.25 -3.74 5.58
N THR A 60 4.89 -2.57 6.09
CA THR A 60 4.83 -2.32 7.54
C THR A 60 3.42 -2.60 8.05
N LEU A 61 3.29 -3.60 8.93
CA LEU A 61 2.00 -3.96 9.54
C LEU A 61 1.97 -3.53 11.01
N ARG A 62 0.90 -2.83 11.40
CA ARG A 62 0.66 -2.39 12.78
C ARG A 62 -0.72 -2.80 13.23
N PHE A 63 -0.81 -3.62 14.28
CA PHE A 63 -2.08 -3.93 14.94
C PHE A 63 -2.53 -2.73 15.77
N LEU A 64 -3.80 -2.37 15.64
CA LEU A 64 -4.43 -1.24 16.30
C LEU A 64 -5.58 -1.73 17.18
N ASP A 65 -6.05 -0.87 18.09
CA ASP A 65 -7.25 -1.11 18.88
C ASP A 65 -8.48 -1.35 18.00
N GLY A 66 -9.48 -2.04 18.57
CA GLY A 66 -10.72 -2.38 17.87
C GLY A 66 -10.54 -3.40 16.74
N TYR A 67 -9.61 -4.35 16.93
CA TYR A 67 -9.31 -5.45 15.99
C TYR A 67 -8.97 -4.98 14.58
N LYS A 68 -8.13 -3.94 14.50
CA LYS A 68 -7.70 -3.37 13.23
C LYS A 68 -6.24 -3.67 12.98
N VAL A 69 -5.89 -3.67 11.70
CA VAL A 69 -4.51 -3.76 11.23
C VAL A 69 -4.30 -2.72 10.15
N ARG A 70 -3.24 -1.93 10.33
CA ARG A 70 -2.79 -0.93 9.38
C ARG A 70 -1.61 -1.47 8.59
N VAL A 71 -1.69 -1.36 7.28
CA VAL A 71 -0.65 -1.75 6.33
C VAL A 71 -0.13 -0.48 5.66
N GLU A 72 1.18 -0.29 5.66
CA GLU A 72 1.85 0.87 5.07
C GLU A 72 2.96 0.41 4.14
N TYR A 73 3.06 1.05 2.98
CA TYR A 73 4.06 0.77 1.95
C TYR A 73 4.24 1.94 1.00
N GLU A 74 5.35 1.93 0.28
CA GLU A 74 5.64 2.84 -0.83
C GLU A 74 5.31 2.16 -2.17
N PHE A 75 4.66 2.92 -3.04
CA PHE A 75 4.25 2.52 -4.38
C PHE A 75 4.89 3.48 -5.40
N SER A 76 5.65 2.95 -6.35
CA SER A 76 6.32 3.76 -7.38
C SER A 76 5.57 3.66 -8.71
N CYS A 77 5.26 4.79 -9.34
CA CYS A 77 4.64 4.81 -10.66
C CYS A 77 5.07 6.01 -11.51
N TYR A 78 4.71 5.95 -12.79
CA TYR A 78 4.90 7.02 -13.76
C TYR A 78 3.53 7.56 -14.15
N ASP A 79 3.28 8.83 -13.87
CA ASP A 79 1.96 9.40 -14.15
C ASP A 79 2.04 10.88 -14.54
N GLU A 80 0.93 11.44 -14.97
CA GLU A 80 0.85 12.84 -15.41
C GLU A 80 0.96 13.81 -14.22
N ASN A 81 0.32 13.46 -13.11
CA ASN A 81 0.22 14.30 -11.93
C ASN A 81 0.01 13.43 -10.67
N LYS A 82 0.14 14.07 -9.49
CA LYS A 82 -0.01 13.41 -8.18
C LYS A 82 -1.38 12.75 -7.99
N GLN A 83 -2.45 13.36 -8.49
CA GLN A 83 -3.81 12.86 -8.31
C GLN A 83 -4.04 11.57 -9.11
N GLU A 84 -3.52 11.50 -10.34
CA GLU A 84 -3.55 10.27 -11.14
C GLU A 84 -2.68 9.18 -10.50
N ALA A 85 -1.47 9.51 -10.01
CA ALA A 85 -0.60 8.56 -9.30
C ALA A 85 -1.27 7.96 -8.05
N GLU A 86 -1.91 8.80 -7.22
CA GLU A 86 -2.69 8.35 -6.06
C GLU A 86 -3.91 7.50 -6.48
N GLY A 87 -4.60 7.91 -7.55
CA GLY A 87 -5.73 7.18 -8.12
C GLY A 87 -5.34 5.79 -8.62
N PHE A 88 -4.21 5.69 -9.31
CA PHE A 88 -3.66 4.44 -9.80
C PHE A 88 -3.25 3.51 -8.65
N SER A 89 -2.54 4.03 -7.65
CA SER A 89 -2.21 3.27 -6.43
C SER A 89 -3.47 2.70 -5.76
N ASN A 90 -4.51 3.53 -5.58
CA ASN A 90 -5.78 3.11 -5.00
C ASN A 90 -6.53 2.09 -5.85
N TYR A 91 -6.42 2.18 -7.18
CA TYR A 91 -7.03 1.22 -8.10
C TYR A 91 -6.38 -0.16 -7.96
N CYS A 92 -5.05 -0.24 -7.90
CA CYS A 92 -4.32 -1.49 -7.74
C CYS A 92 -4.66 -2.22 -6.43
N VAL A 93 -5.02 -1.49 -5.37
CA VAL A 93 -5.43 -2.07 -4.09
C VAL A 93 -6.73 -2.87 -4.20
N LYS A 94 -7.59 -2.63 -5.20
CA LYS A 94 -8.89 -3.33 -5.31
C LYS A 94 -8.76 -4.85 -5.43
N GLY A 95 -7.71 -5.34 -6.08
CA GLY A 95 -7.43 -6.78 -6.19
C GLY A 95 -7.14 -7.41 -4.81
N VAL A 96 -6.30 -6.74 -4.03
CA VAL A 96 -5.98 -7.10 -2.65
C VAL A 96 -7.22 -7.00 -1.75
N GLN A 97 -7.99 -5.92 -1.88
CA GLN A 97 -9.23 -5.72 -1.13
C GLN A 97 -10.19 -6.90 -1.31
N SER A 98 -10.47 -7.29 -2.56
CA SER A 98 -11.38 -8.41 -2.86
C SER A 98 -10.92 -9.71 -2.19
N ARG A 99 -9.62 -10.04 -2.28
CA ARG A 99 -9.06 -11.26 -1.68
C ARG A 99 -9.16 -11.25 -0.16
N LEU A 100 -8.90 -10.10 0.46
CA LEU A 100 -8.96 -9.94 1.91
C LEU A 100 -10.40 -9.96 2.43
N GLU A 101 -11.35 -9.39 1.68
CA GLU A 101 -12.78 -9.45 2.01
C GLU A 101 -13.32 -10.88 1.96
N GLU A 102 -12.87 -11.71 1.01
CA GLU A 102 -13.20 -13.15 0.95
C GLU A 102 -12.69 -13.93 2.19
N LEU A 103 -11.61 -13.47 2.81
CA LEU A 103 -11.06 -14.03 4.05
C LEU A 103 -11.70 -13.45 5.32
N GLY A 104 -12.61 -12.47 5.18
CA GLY A 104 -13.32 -11.83 6.29
C GLY A 104 -12.70 -10.52 6.79
N TYR A 105 -11.65 -10.02 6.14
CA TYR A 105 -11.05 -8.71 6.46
C TYR A 105 -11.78 -7.61 5.70
N ARG A 106 -12.31 -6.61 6.41
CA ARG A 106 -13.00 -5.48 5.78
C ARG A 106 -12.06 -4.27 5.66
N MET A 107 -11.87 -3.74 4.46
CA MET A 107 -11.15 -2.47 4.31
C MET A 107 -11.99 -1.32 4.85
N GLU A 108 -11.45 -0.56 5.80
CA GLU A 108 -12.15 0.58 6.40
C GLU A 108 -11.72 1.92 5.79
N SER A 109 -10.45 2.05 5.44
CA SER A 109 -9.91 3.29 4.87
C SER A 109 -8.63 3.03 4.08
N ILE A 110 -8.42 3.85 3.06
CA ILE A 110 -7.17 4.00 2.33
C ILE A 110 -6.78 5.48 2.30
N SER A 111 -5.49 5.75 2.47
CA SER A 111 -4.91 7.07 2.30
C SER A 111 -3.63 6.92 1.49
N SER A 112 -3.51 7.73 0.45
CA SER A 112 -2.37 7.71 -0.47
C SER A 112 -1.91 9.14 -0.64
N LYS A 113 -0.59 9.35 -0.65
CA LYS A 113 0.01 10.66 -0.85
C LYS A 113 1.18 10.55 -1.82
N ALA A 114 1.04 11.17 -2.99
CA ALA A 114 2.08 11.18 -4.01
C ALA A 114 3.10 12.31 -3.80
N GLU A 115 4.36 11.94 -3.95
CA GLU A 115 5.51 12.83 -3.96
C GLU A 115 6.29 12.60 -5.26
N GLU A 116 6.59 13.68 -5.98
CA GLU A 116 7.40 13.58 -7.20
C GLU A 116 8.83 13.23 -6.80
N MET A 117 9.42 12.23 -7.45
CA MET A 117 10.77 11.83 -7.13
C MET A 117 11.76 12.91 -7.58
N ASP A 118 12.66 13.30 -6.68
CA ASP A 118 13.69 14.30 -6.99
C ASP A 118 14.72 13.69 -7.96
N MET A 119 14.58 14.04 -9.23
CA MET A 119 15.48 13.65 -10.31
C MET A 119 16.69 14.59 -10.45
N GLY A 120 16.94 15.49 -9.49
CA GLY A 120 18.09 16.41 -9.54
C GLY A 120 19.44 15.70 -9.69
N TRP A 121 19.55 14.44 -9.26
CA TRP A 121 20.74 13.62 -9.48
C TRP A 121 21.01 13.29 -10.96
N LEU A 122 19.97 13.18 -11.81
CA LEU A 122 20.13 12.94 -13.25
C LEU A 122 20.70 14.17 -13.95
N ASP A 123 20.19 15.35 -13.59
CA ASP A 123 20.67 16.63 -14.12
C ASP A 123 22.16 16.84 -13.76
N GLU A 124 22.56 16.47 -12.54
CA GLU A 124 23.96 16.49 -12.11
C GLU A 124 24.82 15.50 -12.92
N LEU A 125 24.35 14.27 -13.14
CA LEU A 125 25.06 13.24 -13.91
C LEU A 125 25.22 13.61 -15.38
N GLU A 126 24.19 14.16 -16.03
CA GLU A 126 24.28 14.66 -17.41
C GLU A 126 25.31 15.79 -17.53
N SER A 127 25.35 16.70 -16.55
CA SER A 127 26.33 17.80 -16.53
C SER A 127 27.79 17.32 -16.40
N MET A 128 28.01 16.15 -15.79
CA MET A 128 29.33 15.55 -15.62
C MET A 128 29.78 14.73 -16.83
N VAL A 129 28.84 14.09 -17.55
CA VAL A 129 29.13 13.19 -18.69
C VAL A 129 29.21 13.95 -20.03
N PHE A 130 28.37 14.97 -20.24
CA PHE A 130 28.34 15.75 -21.48
C PHE A 130 29.16 17.05 -21.42
N ARG A 131 30.25 17.02 -20.65
CA ARG A 131 31.26 18.10 -20.62
C ARG A 131 32.23 18.04 -21.80
#